data_AF-A0A7W0KX13-F1
#
_entry.id   AF-A0A7W0KX13-F1
#
_cell.length_a   1.000
_cell.length_b   1.000
_cell.length_c   1.000
_cell.angle_alpha   90.00
_cell.angle_beta   90.00
_cell.angle_gamma   90.00
#
_symmetry.space_group_name_H-M   'P 1'
#
loop_
_entity.id
_entity.type
_entity.pdbx_description
1 polymer ?
#
loop_
_entity_poly.entity_id
_entity_poly.type
_entity_poly.pdbx_seq_one_letter_code
_entity_poly.pdbx_strand_id
1 'polypeptide(L)'
;MWEDIAWTLGPLAVLVGMIVMAYRIEPHWIAKDASRFITVAQEIDIDGRAVSRRHEVRVAFVPEGGLLVSRRALMRTTSKLWRVHAKSPDPPRGRAVYLLSQQPYDPMGYLLALRVPATSKVVGQLDALLPTPA
;
A
#
# COMPACT_ATOMS: atom_id res chain seq x y z
N MET A 1 -32.14 32.79 -13.25
CA MET A 1 -31.06 33.18 -12.32
C MET A 1 -30.93 32.22 -11.13
N TRP A 2 -31.96 32.01 -10.29
CA TRP A 2 -31.84 31.06 -9.16
C TRP A 2 -31.73 29.60 -9.64
N GLU A 3 -32.47 29.23 -10.69
CA GLU A 3 -32.42 27.91 -11.30
C GLU A 3 -31.03 27.59 -11.85
N ASP A 4 -30.42 28.54 -12.56
CA ASP A 4 -29.08 28.40 -13.14
C ASP A 4 -28.01 28.18 -12.06
N ILE A 5 -28.14 28.86 -10.92
CA ILE A 5 -27.27 28.70 -9.76
C ILE A 5 -27.45 27.31 -9.15
N ALA A 6 -28.69 26.84 -8.97
CA ALA A 6 -28.97 25.52 -8.41
C ALA A 6 -28.42 24.40 -9.30
N TRP A 7 -28.63 24.50 -10.62
CA TRP A 7 -28.13 23.54 -11.61
C TRP A 7 -26.60 23.52 -11.72
N THR A 8 -25.93 24.61 -11.35
CA THR A 8 -24.46 24.67 -11.34
C THR A 8 -23.88 24.16 -10.02
N LEU A 9 -24.42 24.63 -8.88
CA LEU A 9 -23.89 24.30 -7.56
C LEU A 9 -24.20 22.88 -7.11
N GLY A 10 -25.34 22.31 -7.51
CA GLY A 10 -25.73 20.95 -7.15
C GLY A 10 -24.71 19.90 -7.63
N PRO A 11 -24.43 19.80 -8.94
CA PRO A 11 -23.43 18.88 -9.46
C PRO A 11 -22.02 19.14 -8.92
N LEU A 12 -21.64 20.42 -8.73
CA LEU A 12 -20.35 20.76 -8.14
C LEU A 12 -20.22 20.21 -6.72
N ALA A 13 -21.25 20.33 -5.89
CA ALA A 13 -21.28 19.77 -4.55
C ALA A 13 -21.17 18.23 -4.58
N VAL A 14 -21.85 17.57 -5.51
CA VAL A 14 -21.74 16.11 -5.71
C VAL A 14 -20.31 15.71 -6.09
N LEU A 15 -19.70 16.41 -7.05
CA LEU A 15 -18.32 16.14 -7.49
C LEU A 15 -17.32 16.31 -6.35
N VAL A 16 -17.42 17.39 -5.58
CA VAL A 16 -16.57 17.62 -4.40
C VAL A 16 -16.81 16.52 -3.36
N GLY A 17 -18.06 16.14 -3.11
CA GLY A 17 -18.42 15.06 -2.20
C GLY A 17 -17.80 13.71 -2.60
N MET A 18 -17.89 13.36 -3.89
CA MET A 18 -17.27 12.15 -4.43
C MET A 18 -15.74 12.17 -4.28
N ILE A 19 -15.09 13.30 -4.56
CA ILE A 19 -13.65 13.46 -4.42
C ILE A 19 -13.22 13.28 -2.95
N VAL A 20 -13.92 13.93 -2.01
CA VAL A 20 -13.64 13.80 -0.57
C VAL A 20 -13.81 12.36 -0.10
N MET A 21 -14.83 11.66 -0.58
CA MET A 21 -15.04 10.25 -0.23
C MET A 21 -13.96 9.35 -0.80
N ALA A 22 -13.55 9.57 -2.06
CA ALA A 22 -12.49 8.80 -2.71
C ALA A 22 -11.16 8.92 -1.96
N TYR A 23 -10.80 10.11 -1.46
CA TYR A 23 -9.58 10.31 -0.67
C TYR A 23 -9.54 9.55 0.66
N ARG A 24 -10.68 9.11 1.20
CA ARG A 24 -10.75 8.34 2.44
C ARG A 24 -10.58 6.83 2.22
N ILE A 25 -10.75 6.36 0.99
CA ILE A 25 -10.66 4.94 0.66
C ILE A 25 -9.22 4.66 0.20
N GLU A 26 -8.40 4.10 1.09
CA GLU A 26 -7.09 3.58 0.67
C GLU A 26 -7.32 2.49 -0.39
N PRO A 27 -6.67 2.58 -1.58
CA PRO A 27 -6.87 1.62 -2.65
C PRO A 27 -6.42 0.24 -2.17
N HIS A 28 -7.35 -0.71 -2.17
CA HIS A 28 -7.06 -2.11 -1.89
C HIS A 28 -7.83 -2.99 -2.85
N TRP A 29 -7.09 -3.77 -3.64
CA TRP A 29 -7.65 -4.74 -4.57
C TRP A 29 -6.81 -6.01 -4.53
N ILE A 30 -7.42 -7.18 -4.60
CA ILE A 30 -6.73 -8.47 -4.59
C ILE A 30 -7.24 -9.27 -5.80
N ALA A 31 -6.33 -9.95 -6.49
CA ALA A 31 -6.70 -10.91 -7.52
C ALA A 31 -7.46 -12.10 -6.91
N LYS A 32 -8.28 -12.78 -7.72
CA LYS A 32 -9.13 -13.89 -7.25
C LYS A 32 -8.32 -15.05 -6.65
N ASP A 33 -7.14 -15.29 -7.19
CA ASP A 33 -6.14 -16.28 -6.78
C ASP A 33 -5.23 -15.79 -5.64
N ALA A 34 -5.41 -14.55 -5.18
CA ALA A 34 -4.56 -13.86 -4.22
C ALA A 34 -3.06 -13.78 -4.61
N SER A 35 -2.70 -14.00 -5.88
CA SER A 35 -1.30 -13.95 -6.33
C SER A 35 -0.74 -12.53 -6.42
N ARG A 36 -1.63 -11.54 -6.56
CA ARG A 36 -1.29 -10.12 -6.69
C ARG A 36 -2.34 -9.25 -6.03
N PHE A 37 -1.91 -8.09 -5.56
CA PHE A 37 -2.78 -7.10 -4.94
C PHE A 37 -2.24 -5.68 -5.16
N ILE A 38 -3.12 -4.71 -4.97
CA ILE A 38 -2.80 -3.28 -4.99
C ILE A 38 -2.98 -2.79 -3.57
N THR A 39 -2.00 -2.02 -3.09
CA THR A 39 -2.11 -1.39 -1.78
C THR A 39 -1.26 -0.13 -1.68
N VAL A 40 -1.25 0.50 -0.51
CA VAL A 40 -0.44 1.67 -0.21
C VAL A 40 0.86 1.25 0.49
N ALA A 41 1.97 1.80 0.02
CA ALA A 41 3.28 1.68 0.65
C ALA A 41 3.91 3.04 0.95
N GLN A 42 4.86 3.04 1.87
CA GLN A 42 5.63 4.21 2.27
C GLN A 42 7.08 3.80 2.55
N GLU A 43 8.04 4.53 2.00
CA GLU A 43 9.46 4.27 2.31
C GLU A 43 9.79 4.87 3.67
N ILE A 44 10.50 4.09 4.47
CA ILE A 44 10.88 4.40 5.84
C ILE A 44 12.39 4.19 5.98
N ASP A 45 13.04 5.07 6.72
CA ASP A 45 14.44 4.95 7.09
C ASP A 45 14.66 3.85 8.15
N ILE A 46 15.92 3.51 8.42
CA ILE A 46 16.30 2.58 9.50
C ILE A 46 15.84 3.07 10.88
N ASP A 47 15.77 4.39 11.07
CA ASP A 47 15.25 5.03 12.28
C ASP A 47 13.72 5.00 12.39
N GLY A 48 13.01 4.40 11.43
CA GLY A 48 11.55 4.33 11.43
C GLY A 48 10.87 5.63 10.96
N ARG A 49 11.62 6.60 10.44
CA ARG A 49 11.08 7.87 9.92
C ARG A 49 10.62 7.71 8.48
N ALA A 50 9.43 8.25 8.18
CA ALA A 50 8.92 8.27 6.82
C ALA A 50 9.76 9.21 5.93
N VAL A 51 10.35 8.65 4.88
CA VAL A 51 11.20 9.41 3.93
C VAL A 51 10.40 9.81 2.69
N SER A 52 9.36 9.06 2.34
CA SER A 52 8.48 9.37 1.22
C SER A 52 7.02 9.51 1.61
N ARG A 53 6.24 10.14 0.72
CA ARG A 53 4.78 10.13 0.82
C ARG A 53 4.23 8.73 0.55
N ARG A 54 3.09 8.45 1.15
CA ARG A 54 2.30 7.26 0.82
C ARG A 54 1.97 7.23 -0.67
N HIS A 55 2.15 6.08 -1.29
CA HIS A 55 1.86 5.89 -2.70
C HIS A 55 1.32 4.49 -2.97
N GLU A 56 0.53 4.37 -4.03
CA GLU A 56 0.00 3.09 -4.48
C GLU A 56 1.11 2.24 -5.09
N VAL A 57 1.12 0.96 -4.72
CA VAL A 57 2.00 -0.06 -5.27
C VAL A 57 1.19 -1.29 -5.68
N ARG A 58 1.68 -1.97 -6.71
CA ARG A 58 1.21 -3.29 -7.10
C ARG A 58 2.18 -4.31 -6.55
N VAL A 59 1.67 -5.31 -5.86
CA VAL A 59 2.47 -6.37 -5.24
C VAL A 59 2.08 -7.69 -5.85
N ALA A 60 3.07 -8.50 -6.21
CA ALA A 60 2.87 -9.88 -6.63
C ALA A 60 3.74 -10.80 -5.76
N PHE A 61 3.17 -11.94 -5.35
CA PHE A 61 3.91 -12.98 -4.66
C PHE A 61 4.82 -13.72 -5.65
N VAL A 62 6.07 -13.96 -5.25
CA VAL A 62 7.06 -14.71 -6.01
C VAL A 62 7.26 -16.07 -5.31
N PRO A 63 7.44 -17.19 -6.05
CA PRO A 63 7.56 -18.53 -5.47
C PRO A 63 8.63 -18.69 -4.37
N GLU A 64 9.70 -17.89 -4.41
CA GLU A 64 10.83 -17.92 -3.46
C GLU A 64 10.57 -17.12 -2.15
N GLY A 65 9.30 -16.90 -1.80
CA GLY A 65 8.91 -16.10 -0.63
C GLY A 65 9.23 -14.61 -0.75
N GLY A 66 9.43 -14.14 -1.99
CA GLY A 66 9.65 -12.73 -2.31
C GLY A 66 8.36 -12.02 -2.71
N LEU A 67 8.40 -10.70 -2.65
CA LEU A 67 7.35 -9.82 -3.13
C LEU A 67 7.91 -8.94 -4.24
N LEU A 68 7.36 -9.04 -5.44
CA LEU A 68 7.65 -8.09 -6.50
C LEU A 68 6.76 -6.86 -6.28
N VAL A 69 7.36 -5.76 -5.88
CA VAL A 69 6.66 -4.49 -5.65
C VAL A 69 6.93 -3.55 -6.80
N SER A 70 5.87 -3.19 -7.52
CA SER A 70 5.90 -2.27 -8.65
C SER A 70 5.23 -0.95 -8.28
N ARG A 71 5.98 0.15 -8.44
CA ARG A 71 5.48 1.51 -8.34
C ARG A 71 5.21 2.06 -9.73
N ARG A 72 3.98 2.50 -9.98
CA ARG A 72 3.64 3.21 -11.21
C ARG A 72 3.86 4.71 -10.99
N ALA A 73 4.83 5.28 -11.69
CA ALA A 73 4.94 6.72 -11.88
C ALA A 73 4.48 7.10 -13.30
N LEU A 74 4.15 8.37 -13.52
CA LEU A 74 3.55 8.86 -14.76
C LEU A 74 4.35 8.49 -16.02
N MET A 75 5.68 8.45 -15.93
CA MET A 75 6.57 8.14 -17.05
C MET A 75 7.46 6.90 -16.86
N ARG A 76 7.44 6.28 -15.67
CA ARG A 76 8.31 5.13 -15.36
C ARG A 76 7.59 4.17 -14.43
N THR A 77 7.66 2.89 -14.74
CA THR A 77 7.29 1.83 -13.80
C THR A 77 8.58 1.24 -13.24
N THR A 78 8.76 1.31 -11.93
CA THR A 78 9.88 0.67 -11.26
C THR A 78 9.37 -0.54 -10.50
N SER A 79 10.02 -1.68 -10.71
CA SER A 79 9.73 -2.92 -10.02
C SER A 79 10.98 -3.36 -9.27
N LYS A 80 10.82 -3.69 -7.99
CA LYS A 80 11.90 -4.18 -7.14
C LYS A 80 11.43 -5.42 -6.40
N LEU A 81 12.37 -6.32 -6.11
CA LEU A 81 12.11 -7.47 -5.25
C LEU A 81 12.30 -7.07 -3.79
N TRP A 82 11.35 -7.47 -2.97
CA TRP A 82 11.31 -7.21 -1.54
C TRP A 82 11.04 -8.51 -0.79
N ARG A 83 11.40 -8.56 0.49
CA ARG A 83 11.06 -9.65 1.39
C ARG A 83 10.41 -9.09 2.65
N VAL A 84 9.43 -9.81 3.20
CA VAL A 84 8.80 -9.44 4.47
C VAL A 84 9.86 -9.57 5.57
N HIS A 85 10.08 -8.49 6.31
CA HIS A 85 11.07 -8.43 7.38
C HIS A 85 10.40 -8.47 8.75
N ALA A 86 9.31 -7.70 8.94
CA ALA A 86 8.61 -7.65 10.21
C ALA A 86 7.14 -7.26 10.03
N LYS A 87 6.33 -7.48 11.06
CA LYS A 87 4.97 -6.98 11.19
C LYS A 87 4.93 -5.97 12.35
N SER A 88 4.24 -4.86 12.16
CA SER A 88 4.07 -3.86 13.21
C SER A 88 3.22 -4.44 14.36
N PRO A 89 3.68 -4.36 15.62
CA PRO A 89 2.93 -4.84 16.78
C PRO A 89 1.74 -3.95 17.14
N ASP A 90 1.80 -2.67 16.79
CA ASP A 90 0.75 -1.67 17.05
C ASP A 90 0.34 -0.95 15.76
N PRO A 91 -0.40 -1.61 14.86
CA PRO A 91 -0.83 -1.01 13.61
C PRO A 91 -2.04 -0.07 13.82
N PRO A 92 -2.22 0.94 12.97
CA PRO A 92 -3.43 1.77 12.99
C PRO A 92 -4.71 0.95 12.85
N ARG A 93 -5.80 1.41 13.48
CA ARG A 93 -7.09 0.69 13.53
C ARG A 93 -7.54 0.18 12.16
N GLY A 94 -7.84 -1.11 12.09
CA GLY A 94 -8.35 -1.79 10.87
C GLY A 94 -7.28 -2.06 9.80
N ARG A 95 -6.00 -1.86 10.12
CA ARG A 95 -4.88 -2.08 9.20
C ARG A 95 -3.90 -3.10 9.77
N ALA A 96 -3.21 -3.79 8.88
CA ALA A 96 -1.96 -4.49 9.17
C ALA A 96 -0.83 -3.77 8.44
N VAL A 97 0.31 -3.59 9.11
CA VAL A 97 1.49 -2.93 8.53
C VAL A 97 2.66 -3.91 8.57
N TYR A 98 3.26 -4.13 7.41
CA TYR A 98 4.42 -4.98 7.24
C TYR A 98 5.61 -4.14 6.81
N LEU A 99 6.78 -4.41 7.38
CA LEU A 99 8.04 -3.85 6.93
C LEU A 99 8.67 -4.83 5.94
N LEU A 100 9.04 -4.31 4.77
CA LEU A 100 9.75 -5.06 3.76
C LEU A 100 11.18 -4.54 3.62
N SER A 101 12.13 -5.44 3.41
CA SER A 101 13.50 -5.11 3.05
C SER A 101 13.76 -5.41 1.57
N GLN A 102 14.52 -4.56 0.89
CA GLN A 102 14.83 -4.78 -0.52
C GLN A 102 15.73 -6.02 -0.68
N GLN A 103 15.65 -6.69 -1.83
CA GLN A 103 16.56 -7.76 -2.24
C GLN A 103 17.43 -7.29 -3.43
N PRO A 104 18.77 -7.43 -3.38
CA PRO A 104 19.57 -7.91 -2.24
C PRO A 104 19.45 -6.97 -1.02
N TYR A 105 19.67 -7.52 0.18
CA TYR A 105 19.55 -6.77 1.43
C TYR A 105 20.58 -5.64 1.47
N ASP A 106 20.08 -4.42 1.65
CA ASP A 106 20.89 -3.22 1.84
C ASP A 106 20.67 -2.70 3.28
N PRO A 107 21.66 -2.83 4.17
CA PRO A 107 21.54 -2.41 5.57
C PRO A 107 21.46 -0.89 5.74
N MET A 108 21.89 -0.12 4.74
CA MET A 108 21.76 1.34 4.71
C MET A 108 20.57 1.79 3.84
N GLY A 109 19.84 0.82 3.28
CA GLY A 109 18.72 1.06 2.39
C GLY A 109 17.42 1.37 3.14
N TYR A 110 16.47 1.93 2.40
CA TYR A 110 15.14 2.18 2.93
C TYR A 110 14.35 0.88 3.09
N LEU A 111 13.58 0.81 4.17
CA LEU A 111 12.53 -0.18 4.34
C LEU A 111 11.25 0.31 3.66
N LEU A 112 10.39 -0.63 3.28
CA LEU A 112 9.07 -0.31 2.75
C LEU A 112 7.99 -0.73 3.73
N ALA A 113 7.27 0.22 4.30
CA ALA A 113 6.07 -0.05 5.08
C ALA A 113 4.88 -0.27 4.15
N LEU A 114 4.49 -1.53 4.03
CA LEU A 114 3.32 -1.98 3.31
C LEU A 114 2.11 -1.98 4.24
N ARG A 115 1.08 -1.20 3.89
CA ARG A 115 -0.17 -1.15 4.65
C ARG A 115 -1.19 -2.00 3.92
N VAL A 116 -1.96 -2.82 4.63
CA VAL A 116 -3.09 -3.57 4.05
C VAL A 116 -4.27 -3.53 5.03
N PRO A 117 -5.53 -3.68 4.56
CA PRO A 117 -6.66 -3.88 5.47
C PRO A 117 -6.45 -5.14 6.32
N ALA A 118 -6.71 -5.06 7.62
CA ALA A 118 -6.47 -6.17 8.56
C ALA A 118 -7.31 -7.42 8.23
N THR A 119 -8.46 -7.25 7.58
CA THR A 119 -9.37 -8.33 7.17
C THR A 119 -9.04 -8.91 5.78
N SER A 120 -7.98 -8.43 5.13
CA SER A 120 -7.60 -8.86 3.78
C SER A 120 -7.07 -10.29 3.76
N LYS A 121 -7.43 -11.08 2.74
CA LYS A 121 -6.92 -12.46 2.54
C LYS A 121 -5.40 -12.54 2.45
N VAL A 122 -4.74 -11.47 1.96
CA VAL A 122 -3.28 -11.42 1.82
C VAL A 122 -2.56 -11.36 3.18
N VAL A 123 -3.24 -11.01 4.26
CA VAL A 123 -2.65 -10.95 5.61
C VAL A 123 -2.09 -12.31 6.01
N GLY A 124 -2.85 -13.39 5.79
CA GLY A 124 -2.38 -14.75 6.08
C GLY A 124 -1.18 -15.17 5.24
N GLN A 125 -1.13 -14.76 3.97
CA GLN A 125 0.01 -15.03 3.10
C GLN A 125 1.25 -14.23 3.51
N LEU A 126 1.08 -12.96 3.91
CA LEU A 126 2.18 -12.12 4.39
C LEU A 126 2.69 -12.61 5.75
N ASP A 127 1.80 -13.07 6.63
CA ASP A 127 2.16 -13.64 7.93
C ASP A 127 2.98 -14.93 7.76
N ALA A 128 2.66 -15.76 6.75
CA ALA A 128 3.45 -16.95 6.41
C ALA A 128 4.86 -16.64 5.89
N LEU A 129 5.12 -15.40 5.45
CA LEU A 129 6.42 -14.95 4.96
C LEU A 129 7.26 -14.23 6.04
N LEU A 130 6.73 -14.09 7.27
CA LEU A 130 7.51 -13.52 8.36
C LEU A 130 8.70 -14.42 8.68
N PRO A 131 9.89 -13.84 8.95
CA PRO A 131 11.01 -14.63 9.41
C PRO A 131 10.64 -15.31 10.73
N THR A 132 10.90 -16.60 10.85
CA THR A 132 10.74 -17.34 12.10
C THR A 132 11.62 -16.67 13.16
N PRO A 133 11.08 -16.32 14.35
CA PRO A 133 11.92 -15.85 15.43
C PRO A 133 12.93 -16.94 15.77
N ALA A 134 14.21 -16.59 15.74
CA ALA A 134 15.31 -17.46 16.18
C ALA A 134 15.27 -17.64 17.71
#